data_AF-A0A2W6ZLA5-F1
#
_entry.id   AF-A0A2W6ZLA5-F1
#
_cell.length_a   1.000
_cell.length_b   1.000
_cell.length_c   1.000
_cell.angle_alpha   90.00
_cell.angle_beta   90.00
_cell.angle_gamma   90.00
#
_symmetry.space_group_name_H-M   'P 1'
#
loop_
_entity.id
_entity.type
_entity.pdbx_description
1 polymer ?
#
loop_
_entity_poly.entity_id
_entity_poly.type
_entity_poly.pdbx_seq_one_letter_code
_entity_poly.pdbx_strand_id
1 'polypeptide(L)'
;MATAADLTSLALKVLPLALGAAVSPLVLVGQMVTLSQGGAGLRPGWSYAAGTAVVVALWLALGLAVGAALPPHPSGPDPVSAGLHLMLALVLVAIGARILSRSAAPAEANTAPPPPVSAGGHTLRHAFLLGLGAMAANLTSLVLVLPASEMLSRSSLPGGAKALLVLAVALITLLPSLVPPLALALAGASGRRALERFSAWSEAHQRQITASLCFGFALLLAWSGLGLL
;
A
#
# COMPACT_ATOMS: atom_id res chain seq x y z
N MET A 1 14.26 6.19 -28.80
CA MET A 1 14.19 4.90 -28.07
C MET A 1 14.40 5.22 -26.60
N ALA A 2 13.50 4.82 -25.71
CA ALA A 2 13.77 4.96 -24.27
C ALA A 2 15.01 4.14 -23.92
N THR A 3 15.96 4.77 -23.24
CA THR A 3 17.24 4.17 -22.90
C THR A 3 17.10 3.34 -21.61
N ALA A 4 18.03 2.42 -21.36
CA ALA A 4 18.10 1.73 -20.07
C ALA A 4 18.20 2.72 -18.89
N ALA A 5 18.82 3.88 -19.10
CA ALA A 5 18.91 4.96 -18.12
C ALA A 5 17.53 5.58 -17.76
N ASP A 6 16.64 5.72 -18.74
CA ASP A 6 15.27 6.23 -18.51
C ASP A 6 14.45 5.26 -17.66
N LEU A 7 14.63 3.96 -17.88
CA LEU A 7 14.00 2.92 -17.06
C LEU A 7 14.53 2.94 -15.63
N THR A 8 15.85 2.98 -15.45
CA THR A 8 16.48 2.97 -14.13
C THR A 8 16.11 4.21 -13.32
N SER A 9 16.18 5.39 -13.93
CA SER A 9 15.82 6.65 -13.26
C SER A 9 14.36 6.66 -12.80
N LEU A 10 13.42 6.19 -13.64
CA LEU A 10 12.02 6.11 -13.25
C LEU A 10 11.78 5.06 -12.17
N ALA A 11 12.44 3.90 -12.26
CA ALA A 11 12.37 2.86 -11.23
C ALA A 11 12.86 3.38 -9.87
N LEU A 12 13.94 4.17 -9.84
CA LEU A 12 14.46 4.78 -8.61
C LEU A 12 13.50 5.79 -7.99
N LYS A 13 12.62 6.43 -8.78
CA LYS A 13 11.58 7.32 -8.25
C LYS A 13 10.34 6.55 -7.76
N VAL A 14 9.93 5.52 -8.50
CA VAL A 14 8.65 4.83 -8.29
C VAL A 14 8.73 3.69 -7.28
N LEU A 15 9.82 2.92 -7.26
CA LEU A 15 9.96 1.76 -6.37
C LEU A 15 10.00 2.14 -4.88
N PRO A 16 10.67 3.23 -4.44
CA PRO A 16 10.61 3.65 -3.04
C PRO A 16 9.19 4.00 -2.59
N LEU A 17 8.37 4.61 -3.46
CA LEU A 17 6.97 4.90 -3.17
C LEU A 17 6.17 3.60 -2.98
N ALA A 18 6.38 2.62 -3.86
CA ALA A 18 5.76 1.30 -3.73
C ALA A 18 6.20 0.58 -2.44
N LEU A 19 7.49 0.66 -2.08
CA LEU A 19 8.01 0.11 -0.83
C LEU A 19 7.38 0.79 0.38
N GLY A 20 7.22 2.12 0.36
CA GLY A 20 6.48 2.84 1.39
C GLY A 20 5.04 2.38 1.49
N ALA A 21 4.36 2.18 0.36
CA ALA A 21 3.00 1.66 0.31
C ALA A 21 2.89 0.22 0.82
N ALA A 22 3.96 -0.56 0.71
CA ALA A 22 4.06 -1.91 1.23
C ALA A 22 4.26 -1.95 2.75
N VAL A 23 4.65 -0.87 3.41
CA VAL A 23 4.71 -0.86 4.88
C VAL A 23 3.31 -0.54 5.44
N SER A 24 2.46 -1.58 5.45
CA SER A 24 1.08 -1.47 5.93
C SER A 24 0.79 -2.45 7.08
N PRO A 25 0.95 -2.01 8.34
CA PRO A 25 0.58 -2.81 9.51
C PRO A 25 -0.89 -3.23 9.48
N LEU A 26 -1.79 -2.36 9.02
CA LEU A 26 -3.23 -2.65 8.92
C LEU A 26 -3.52 -3.86 8.02
N VAL A 27 -2.90 -3.88 6.83
CA VAL A 27 -3.11 -4.98 5.86
C VAL A 27 -2.46 -6.27 6.37
N LEU A 28 -1.28 -6.17 6.98
CA LEU A 28 -0.59 -7.32 7.55
C LEU A 28 -1.38 -7.96 8.71
N VAL A 29 -1.82 -7.15 9.68
CA VAL A 29 -2.59 -7.63 10.84
C VAL A 29 -3.93 -8.22 10.40
N GLY A 30 -4.62 -7.56 9.47
CA GLY A 30 -5.87 -8.09 8.90
C GLY A 30 -5.69 -9.45 8.22
N GLN A 31 -4.57 -9.63 7.52
CA GLN A 31 -4.23 -10.91 6.89
C GLN A 31 -3.90 -11.99 7.93
N MET A 32 -3.21 -11.63 9.03
CA MET A 32 -2.93 -12.56 10.13
C MET A 32 -4.18 -13.02 10.85
N VAL A 33 -5.13 -12.10 11.12
CA VAL A 33 -6.45 -12.45 11.65
C VAL A 33 -7.20 -13.38 10.71
N THR A 34 -7.11 -13.15 9.40
CA THR A 34 -7.74 -14.01 8.40
C THR A 34 -7.14 -15.43 8.39
N LEU A 35 -5.83 -15.56 8.54
CA LEU A 35 -5.11 -16.83 8.55
C LEU A 35 -5.13 -17.56 9.90
N SER A 36 -5.57 -16.90 10.98
CA SER A 36 -5.70 -17.49 12.32
C SER A 36 -7.11 -18.00 12.62
N GLN A 37 -8.12 -17.63 11.83
CA GLN A 37 -9.46 -18.21 11.90
C GLN A 37 -9.40 -19.70 11.54
N GLY A 38 -9.57 -20.56 12.55
CA GLY A 38 -9.26 -21.99 12.49
C GLY A 38 -9.99 -22.78 11.39
N GLY A 39 -9.29 -23.79 10.85
CA GLY A 39 -9.88 -24.87 10.03
C GLY A 39 -9.99 -24.65 8.51
N ALA A 40 -9.86 -23.41 8.00
CA ALA A 40 -10.15 -23.10 6.59
C ALA A 40 -8.94 -23.15 5.62
N GLY A 41 -7.73 -23.44 6.13
CA GLY A 41 -6.51 -23.52 5.31
C GLY A 41 -6.06 -22.18 4.72
N LEU A 42 -5.36 -22.20 3.59
CA LEU A 42 -4.80 -20.99 2.95
C LEU A 42 -5.82 -20.18 2.12
N ARG A 43 -6.99 -20.77 1.81
CA ARG A 43 -7.96 -20.17 0.86
C ARG A 43 -8.50 -18.81 1.34
N PRO A 44 -8.85 -18.60 2.62
CA PRO A 44 -9.25 -17.28 3.09
C PRO A 44 -8.14 -16.22 2.96
N GLY A 45 -6.88 -16.59 3.22
CA GLY A 45 -5.75 -15.68 3.04
C GLY A 45 -5.59 -15.23 1.59
N TRP A 46 -5.76 -16.12 0.63
CA TRP A 46 -5.78 -15.75 -0.80
C TRP A 46 -6.99 -14.90 -1.18
N SER A 47 -8.16 -15.18 -0.58
CA SER A 47 -9.37 -14.37 -0.78
C SER A 47 -9.19 -12.94 -0.27
N TYR A 48 -8.56 -12.78 0.90
CA TYR A 48 -8.16 -11.49 1.44
C TYR A 48 -7.19 -10.76 0.51
N ALA A 49 -6.14 -11.44 0.04
CA ALA A 49 -5.18 -10.86 -0.90
C ALA A 49 -5.83 -10.47 -2.24
N ALA A 50 -6.86 -11.18 -2.69
CA ALA A 50 -7.63 -10.77 -3.86
C ALA A 50 -8.43 -9.47 -3.58
N GLY A 51 -9.01 -9.33 -2.39
CA GLY A 51 -9.69 -8.10 -1.97
C GLY A 51 -8.75 -6.89 -1.92
N THR A 52 -7.55 -7.06 -1.38
CA THR A 52 -6.52 -6.00 -1.37
C THR A 52 -6.05 -5.67 -2.80
N ALA A 53 -5.87 -6.68 -3.66
CA ALA A 53 -5.48 -6.51 -5.06
C ALA A 53 -6.48 -5.69 -5.87
N VAL A 54 -7.79 -5.87 -5.65
CA VAL A 54 -8.81 -5.04 -6.30
C VAL A 54 -8.62 -3.57 -5.99
N VAL A 55 -8.38 -3.21 -4.72
CA VAL A 55 -8.18 -1.82 -4.32
C VAL A 55 -6.88 -1.25 -4.92
N VAL A 56 -5.78 -2.02 -4.88
CA VAL A 56 -4.52 -1.61 -5.52
C VAL A 56 -4.70 -1.37 -7.01
N ALA A 57 -5.41 -2.27 -7.71
CA ALA A 57 -5.69 -2.13 -9.12
C ALA A 57 -6.52 -0.87 -9.41
N LEU A 58 -7.53 -0.57 -8.58
CA LEU A 58 -8.33 0.65 -8.70
C LEU A 58 -7.48 1.91 -8.51
N TRP A 59 -6.59 1.93 -7.53
CA TRP A 59 -5.70 3.09 -7.31
C TRP A 59 -4.68 3.27 -8.42
N LEU A 60 -4.09 2.18 -8.92
CA LEU A 60 -3.20 2.22 -10.07
C LEU A 60 -3.93 2.72 -11.31
N ALA A 61 -5.14 2.20 -11.58
CA ALA A 61 -5.96 2.67 -12.69
C ALA A 61 -6.30 4.15 -12.56
N LEU A 62 -6.63 4.61 -11.35
CA LEU A 62 -6.91 6.02 -11.07
C LEU A 62 -5.68 6.91 -11.32
N GLY A 63 -4.52 6.58 -10.76
CA GLY A 63 -3.32 7.40 -10.98
C GLY A 63 -2.81 7.33 -12.42
N LEU A 64 -2.96 6.19 -13.11
CA LEU A 64 -2.71 6.07 -14.54
C LEU A 64 -3.64 6.97 -15.36
N ALA A 65 -4.94 6.98 -15.04
CA ALA A 65 -5.94 7.82 -15.69
C ALA A 65 -5.69 9.32 -15.45
N VAL A 66 -5.37 9.70 -14.21
CA VAL A 66 -4.95 11.06 -13.86
C VAL A 66 -3.73 11.46 -14.69
N GLY A 67 -2.69 10.62 -14.72
CA GLY A 67 -1.50 10.90 -15.50
C GLY A 67 -1.75 10.98 -17.01
N ALA A 68 -2.69 10.20 -17.54
CA ALA A 68 -3.05 10.23 -18.97
C ALA A 68 -3.87 11.48 -19.35
N ALA A 69 -4.63 12.03 -18.39
CA ALA A 69 -5.36 13.28 -18.57
C ALA A 69 -4.45 14.53 -18.49
N LEU A 70 -3.24 14.37 -17.95
CA LEU A 70 -2.25 15.44 -17.84
C LEU A 70 -1.34 15.48 -19.08
N PRO A 71 -0.81 16.67 -19.45
CA PRO A 71 0.20 16.76 -20.49
C PRO A 71 1.43 15.88 -20.19
N PRO A 72 2.16 15.42 -21.23
CA PRO A 72 3.46 14.79 -21.05
C PRO A 72 4.36 15.67 -20.17
N HIS A 73 5.20 15.04 -19.36
CA HIS A 73 6.03 15.77 -18.40
C HIS A 73 6.89 16.81 -19.14
N PRO A 74 6.71 18.12 -18.88
CA PRO A 74 7.47 19.15 -19.57
C PRO A 74 8.95 19.07 -19.18
N SER A 75 9.84 19.53 -20.06
CA SER A 75 11.29 19.63 -19.78
C SER A 75 11.64 20.73 -18.76
N GLY A 76 10.64 21.33 -18.10
CA GLY A 76 10.73 22.45 -17.18
C GLY A 76 9.71 22.32 -16.05
N PRO A 77 9.43 23.39 -15.29
CA PRO A 77 8.55 23.33 -14.12
C PRO A 77 7.16 22.82 -14.48
N ASP A 78 6.72 21.77 -13.79
CA ASP A 78 5.37 21.21 -13.92
C ASP A 78 4.52 21.60 -12.70
N PRO A 79 3.85 22.75 -12.72
CA PRO A 79 3.10 23.26 -11.57
C PRO A 79 1.90 22.36 -11.21
N VAL A 80 1.38 21.57 -12.15
CA VAL A 80 0.23 20.69 -11.91
C VAL A 80 0.65 19.44 -11.15
N SER A 81 1.73 18.79 -11.59
CA SER A 81 2.34 17.67 -10.86
C SER A 81 2.86 18.12 -9.50
N ALA A 82 3.50 19.29 -9.44
CA ALA A 82 3.95 19.90 -8.19
C ALA A 82 2.80 20.14 -7.23
N GLY A 83 1.70 20.72 -7.70
CA GLY A 83 0.48 20.94 -6.91
C GLY A 83 -0.10 19.63 -6.38
N LEU A 84 -0.16 18.58 -7.20
CA LEU A 84 -0.62 17.26 -6.78
C LEU A 84 0.29 16.66 -5.71
N HIS A 85 1.62 16.67 -5.91
CA HIS A 85 2.58 16.15 -4.94
C HIS A 85 2.54 16.92 -3.62
N LEU A 86 2.43 18.24 -3.66
CA LEU A 86 2.30 19.10 -2.48
C LEU A 86 0.97 18.87 -1.74
N MET A 87 -0.14 18.71 -2.47
CA MET A 87 -1.43 18.37 -1.88
C MET A 87 -1.36 17.01 -1.18
N LEU A 88 -0.77 16.00 -1.81
CA LEU A 88 -0.56 14.69 -1.24
C LEU A 88 0.39 14.72 -0.02
N ALA A 89 1.45 15.52 -0.08
CA ALA A 89 2.34 15.76 1.06
C ALA A 89 1.58 16.37 2.24
N LEU A 90 0.72 17.36 1.99
CA LEU A 90 -0.13 17.97 3.01
C LEU A 90 -1.10 16.96 3.63
N VAL A 91 -1.70 16.09 2.80
CA VAL A 91 -2.55 14.99 3.29
C VAL A 91 -1.76 14.03 4.19
N LEU A 92 -0.53 13.66 3.82
CA LEU A 92 0.32 12.81 4.68
C LEU A 92 0.66 13.51 6.00
N VAL A 93 1.01 14.80 5.99
CA VAL A 93 1.26 15.58 7.22
C VAL A 93 0.01 15.59 8.10
N ALA A 94 -1.17 15.83 7.53
CA ALA A 94 -2.43 15.85 8.26
C ALA A 94 -2.75 14.47 8.88
N ILE A 95 -2.53 13.37 8.14
CA ILE A 95 -2.70 12.01 8.64
C ILE A 95 -1.70 11.73 9.78
N GLY A 96 -0.41 12.03 9.57
CA GLY A 96 0.64 11.84 10.58
C GLY A 96 0.38 12.64 11.85
N ALA A 97 0.03 13.92 11.71
CA ALA A 97 -0.34 14.80 12.83
C ALA A 97 -1.58 14.28 13.57
N ARG A 98 -2.62 13.80 12.86
CA ARG A 98 -3.81 13.19 13.48
C ARG A 98 -3.47 11.91 14.25
N ILE A 99 -2.56 11.10 13.75
CA ILE A 99 -2.09 9.88 14.42
C ILE A 99 -1.32 10.22 15.70
N LEU A 100 -0.52 11.30 15.68
CA LEU A 100 0.22 11.78 16.85
C LEU A 100 -0.65 12.58 17.84
N SER A 101 -1.72 13.23 17.39
CA SER A 101 -2.62 14.02 18.26
C SER A 101 -3.69 13.18 18.93
N ARG A 102 -4.03 12.02 18.37
CA ARG A 102 -4.77 11.00 19.09
C ARG A 102 -3.88 10.52 20.24
N SER A 103 -4.27 10.87 21.48
CA SER A 103 -3.73 10.22 22.68
C SER A 103 -3.83 8.72 22.51
N ALA A 104 -2.90 7.99 23.12
CA ALA A 104 -3.01 6.54 23.30
C ALA A 104 -4.23 6.25 24.18
N ALA A 105 -5.43 6.44 23.63
CA ALA A 105 -6.60 5.74 24.11
C ALA A 105 -6.21 4.26 24.04
N PRO A 106 -6.54 3.47 25.08
CA PRO A 106 -6.28 2.05 25.05
C PRO A 106 -6.82 1.49 23.74
N ALA A 107 -6.19 0.43 23.25
CA ALA A 107 -6.63 -0.34 22.08
C ALA A 107 -8.01 -1.02 22.28
N GLU A 108 -8.94 -0.37 22.98
CA GLU A 108 -10.25 -0.87 23.38
C GLU A 108 -11.42 -0.20 22.65
N ALA A 109 -11.19 0.84 21.82
CA ALA A 109 -12.30 1.51 21.13
C ALA A 109 -12.71 0.89 19.78
N ASN A 110 -12.17 -0.29 19.42
CA ASN A 110 -12.68 -1.09 18.28
C ASN A 110 -12.63 -2.61 18.51
N THR A 111 -12.35 -3.07 19.73
CA THR A 111 -12.49 -4.48 20.14
C THR A 111 -13.93 -4.79 20.53
N ALA A 112 -14.90 -4.45 19.67
CA ALA A 112 -16.11 -5.27 19.68
C ALA A 112 -15.64 -6.67 19.22
N PRO A 113 -15.84 -7.73 20.03
CA PRO A 113 -15.61 -9.08 19.53
C PRO A 113 -16.40 -9.18 18.22
N PRO A 114 -15.78 -9.62 17.10
CA PRO A 114 -16.56 -9.86 15.90
C PRO A 114 -17.73 -10.78 16.32
N PRO A 115 -18.97 -10.46 15.91
CA PRO A 115 -20.13 -11.28 16.26
C PRO A 115 -19.79 -12.74 15.91
N PRO A 116 -20.18 -13.72 16.74
CA PRO A 116 -19.79 -15.11 16.55
C PRO A 116 -20.12 -15.52 15.12
N VAL A 117 -19.07 -15.68 14.30
CA VAL A 117 -19.23 -16.00 12.89
C VAL A 117 -19.73 -17.43 12.85
N SER A 118 -21.01 -17.58 12.54
CA SER A 118 -21.66 -18.87 12.37
C SER A 118 -20.82 -19.72 11.42
N ALA A 119 -20.40 -20.89 11.90
CA ALA A 119 -19.65 -21.86 11.14
C ALA A 119 -20.49 -22.35 9.95
N GLY A 120 -20.29 -21.77 8.77
CA GLY A 120 -20.98 -22.21 7.57
C GLY A 120 -20.79 -21.27 6.38
N GLY A 121 -19.93 -21.67 5.43
CA GLY A 121 -19.97 -21.20 4.03
C GLY A 121 -19.44 -19.81 3.71
N HIS A 122 -19.37 -18.86 4.65
CA HIS A 122 -19.09 -17.46 4.31
C HIS A 122 -17.63 -16.99 4.51
N THR A 123 -16.68 -17.85 4.89
CA THR A 123 -15.31 -17.44 5.26
C THR A 123 -14.55 -16.74 4.13
N LEU A 124 -14.72 -17.15 2.87
CA LEU A 124 -13.99 -16.56 1.74
C LEU A 124 -14.50 -15.15 1.39
N ARG A 125 -15.82 -14.96 1.34
CA ARG A 125 -16.42 -13.64 1.07
C ARG A 125 -16.08 -12.66 2.19
N HIS A 126 -16.14 -13.09 3.45
CA HIS A 126 -15.74 -12.24 4.57
C HIS A 126 -14.26 -11.87 4.48
N ALA A 127 -13.37 -12.82 4.22
CA ALA A 127 -11.95 -12.55 4.04
C ALA A 127 -11.68 -11.57 2.88
N PHE A 128 -12.36 -11.73 1.74
CA PHE A 128 -12.29 -10.81 0.60
C PHE A 128 -12.72 -9.39 0.99
N LEU A 129 -13.88 -9.25 1.64
CA LEU A 129 -14.39 -7.93 2.06
C LEU A 129 -13.50 -7.29 3.12
N LEU A 130 -12.91 -8.09 4.02
CA LEU A 130 -11.95 -7.61 5.02
C LEU A 130 -10.67 -7.11 4.35
N GLY A 131 -10.17 -7.80 3.32
CA GLY A 131 -9.04 -7.33 2.50
C GLY A 131 -9.34 -6.06 1.74
N LEU A 132 -10.50 -5.99 1.10
CA LEU A 132 -10.97 -4.81 0.39
C LEU A 132 -11.11 -3.61 1.33
N GLY A 133 -11.75 -3.79 2.49
CA GLY A 133 -11.93 -2.73 3.48
C GLY A 133 -10.61 -2.27 4.11
N ALA A 134 -9.75 -3.22 4.48
CA ALA A 134 -8.44 -2.91 5.08
C ALA A 134 -7.56 -2.12 4.10
N MET A 135 -7.52 -2.50 2.82
CA MET A 135 -6.75 -1.76 1.84
C MET A 135 -7.39 -0.42 1.50
N ALA A 136 -8.72 -0.34 1.36
CA ALA A 136 -9.40 0.93 1.11
C ALA A 136 -9.20 1.96 2.24
N ALA A 137 -9.14 1.50 3.49
CA ALA A 137 -8.87 2.34 4.66
C ALA A 137 -7.40 2.75 4.79
N ASN A 138 -6.50 2.15 4.01
CA ASN A 138 -5.06 2.39 4.06
C ASN A 138 -4.65 3.61 3.22
N LEU A 139 -5.10 4.79 3.67
CA LEU A 139 -4.91 6.05 2.96
C LEU A 139 -3.43 6.40 2.72
N THR A 140 -2.51 5.98 3.59
CA THR A 140 -1.09 6.21 3.41
C THR A 140 -0.56 5.51 2.16
N SER A 141 -0.97 4.26 1.92
CA SER A 141 -0.59 3.55 0.69
C SER A 141 -1.22 4.16 -0.55
N LEU A 142 -2.47 4.65 -0.48
CA LEU A 142 -3.11 5.38 -1.58
C LEU A 142 -2.26 6.57 -2.00
N VAL A 143 -1.86 7.40 -1.03
CA VAL A 143 -1.11 8.64 -1.28
C VAL A 143 0.26 8.36 -1.90
N LEU A 144 0.82 7.16 -1.75
CA LEU A 144 2.08 6.76 -2.36
C LEU A 144 1.90 6.09 -3.74
N VAL A 145 0.84 5.30 -3.91
CA VAL A 145 0.54 4.60 -5.18
C VAL A 145 0.06 5.56 -6.27
N LEU A 146 -0.69 6.61 -5.90
CA LEU A 146 -1.21 7.59 -6.85
C LEU A 146 -0.10 8.34 -7.62
N PRO A 147 0.88 8.99 -6.97
CA PRO A 147 1.96 9.68 -7.67
C PRO A 147 2.85 8.69 -8.42
N ALA A 148 3.11 7.50 -7.85
CA ALA A 148 3.85 6.44 -8.54
C ALA A 148 3.23 6.06 -9.89
N SER A 149 1.90 5.86 -9.93
CA SER A 149 1.19 5.51 -11.17
C SER A 149 1.02 6.70 -12.12
N GLU A 150 0.84 7.91 -11.61
CA GLU A 150 0.84 9.15 -12.40
C GLU A 150 2.16 9.32 -13.16
N MET A 151 3.30 9.18 -12.47
CA MET A 151 4.64 9.25 -13.06
C MET A 151 4.85 8.17 -14.14
N LEU A 152 4.40 6.94 -13.88
CA LEU A 152 4.47 5.86 -14.87
C LEU A 152 3.64 6.19 -16.11
N SER A 153 2.44 6.74 -15.94
CA SER A 153 1.56 7.13 -17.05
C SER A 153 2.20 8.16 -17.97
N ARG A 154 2.78 9.21 -17.37
CA ARG A 154 3.35 10.36 -18.07
C ARG A 154 4.76 10.14 -18.63
N SER A 155 5.37 8.99 -18.29
CA SER A 155 6.68 8.61 -18.82
C SER A 155 6.63 8.28 -20.33
N SER A 156 7.73 8.58 -21.02
CA SER A 156 7.98 8.23 -22.43
C SER A 156 8.40 6.76 -22.63
N LEU A 157 8.32 5.93 -21.59
CA LEU A 157 8.67 4.51 -21.68
C LEU A 157 7.74 3.77 -22.64
N PRO A 158 8.27 2.79 -23.40
CA PRO A 158 7.45 1.91 -24.23
C PRO A 158 6.48 1.11 -23.36
N GLY A 159 5.33 0.75 -23.93
CA GLY A 159 4.22 0.12 -23.22
C GLY A 159 4.61 -1.12 -22.42
N GLY A 160 5.50 -1.98 -22.95
CA GLY A 160 5.99 -3.17 -22.25
C GLY A 160 6.79 -2.86 -20.98
N ALA A 161 7.73 -1.91 -21.05
CA ALA A 161 8.52 -1.49 -19.89
C ALA A 161 7.66 -0.79 -18.83
N LYS A 162 6.71 0.04 -19.28
CA LYS A 162 5.71 0.69 -18.43
C LYS A 162 4.84 -0.35 -17.71
N ALA A 163 4.32 -1.35 -18.43
CA ALA A 163 3.53 -2.43 -17.85
C ALA A 163 4.30 -3.23 -16.82
N LEU A 164 5.60 -3.51 -17.06
CA LEU A 164 6.46 -4.19 -16.10
C LEU A 164 6.63 -3.40 -14.80
N LEU A 165 6.84 -2.08 -14.87
CA LEU A 165 6.92 -1.24 -13.68
C LEU A 165 5.58 -1.12 -12.94
N VAL A 166 4.46 -1.01 -13.65
CA VAL A 166 3.12 -1.02 -13.03
C VAL A 166 2.92 -2.34 -12.27
N LEU A 167 3.27 -3.47 -12.88
CA LEU A 167 3.21 -4.78 -12.23
C LEU A 167 4.13 -4.85 -11.00
N ALA A 168 5.35 -4.34 -11.09
CA ALA A 168 6.28 -4.30 -9.97
C ALA A 168 5.71 -3.47 -8.79
N VAL A 169 5.16 -2.29 -9.07
CA VAL A 169 4.50 -1.44 -8.05
C VAL A 169 3.34 -2.17 -7.39
N ALA A 170 2.49 -2.83 -8.19
CA ALA A 170 1.37 -3.61 -7.69
C ALA A 170 1.82 -4.74 -6.76
N LEU A 171 2.79 -5.55 -7.20
CA LEU A 171 3.30 -6.69 -6.44
C LEU A 171 3.98 -6.25 -5.14
N ILE A 172 4.80 -5.20 -5.18
CA ILE A 172 5.45 -4.64 -3.99
C ILE A 172 4.40 -4.16 -3.00
N THR A 173 3.42 -3.37 -3.47
CA THR A 173 2.35 -2.84 -2.62
C THR A 173 1.51 -3.96 -1.99
N LEU A 174 1.35 -5.09 -2.68
CA LEU A 174 0.60 -6.25 -2.20
C LEU A 174 1.38 -7.17 -1.26
N LEU A 175 2.68 -6.95 -1.06
CA LEU A 175 3.53 -7.80 -0.19
C LEU A 175 2.91 -8.09 1.19
N PRO A 176 2.33 -7.11 1.93
CA PRO A 176 1.74 -7.40 3.24
C PRO A 176 0.61 -8.42 3.20
N SER A 177 -0.10 -8.50 2.08
CA SER A 177 -1.20 -9.46 1.89
C SER A 177 -0.75 -10.78 1.26
N LEU A 178 0.31 -10.77 0.45
CA LEU A 178 0.82 -11.96 -0.25
C LEU A 178 1.85 -12.75 0.58
N VAL A 179 2.71 -12.06 1.33
CA VAL A 179 3.77 -12.69 2.12
C VAL A 179 3.20 -13.67 3.16
N PRO A 180 2.13 -13.36 3.93
CA PRO A 180 1.58 -14.28 4.90
C PRO A 180 1.16 -15.67 4.37
N PRO A 181 0.28 -15.78 3.36
CA PRO A 181 -0.11 -17.08 2.83
C PRO A 181 1.06 -17.79 2.14
N LEU A 182 1.98 -17.06 1.50
CA LEU A 182 3.19 -17.65 0.91
C LEU A 182 4.13 -18.24 1.98
N ALA A 183 4.41 -17.49 3.04
CA ALA A 183 5.25 -17.95 4.14
C ALA A 183 4.66 -19.19 4.81
N LEU A 184 3.33 -19.24 4.97
CA LEU A 184 2.65 -20.39 5.53
C LEU A 184 2.64 -21.59 4.57
N ALA A 185 2.50 -21.36 3.26
CA ALA A 185 2.55 -22.41 2.25
C ALA A 185 3.94 -23.05 2.12
N LEU A 186 5.00 -22.25 2.21
CA LEU A 186 6.38 -22.68 1.97
C LEU A 186 7.07 -23.19 3.24
N ALA A 187 6.82 -22.55 4.39
CA ALA A 187 7.54 -22.80 5.64
C ALA A 187 6.65 -23.34 6.77
N GLY A 188 5.33 -23.45 6.57
CA GLY A 188 4.41 -24.02 7.55
C GLY A 188 4.51 -23.36 8.94
N ALA A 189 4.73 -24.16 9.97
CA ALA A 189 4.74 -23.71 11.36
C ALA A 189 5.90 -22.77 11.73
N SER A 190 7.06 -22.83 11.04
CA SER A 190 8.14 -21.86 11.28
C SER A 190 7.80 -20.50 10.67
N GLY A 191 7.25 -20.49 9.45
CA GLY A 191 6.75 -19.28 8.79
C GLY A 191 5.66 -18.59 9.61
N ARG A 192 4.70 -19.36 10.14
CA ARG A 192 3.66 -18.85 11.05
C ARG A 192 4.25 -18.13 12.26
N ARG A 193 5.18 -18.77 12.99
CA ARG A 193 5.80 -18.18 14.19
C ARG A 193 6.59 -16.90 13.90
N ALA A 194 7.34 -16.87 12.80
CA ALA A 194 8.07 -15.66 12.40
C ALA A 194 7.11 -14.50 12.10
N LEU A 195 6.01 -14.80 11.43
CA LEU A 195 5.03 -13.81 11.01
C LEU A 195 4.17 -13.30 12.18
N GLU A 196 3.81 -14.15 13.13
CA GLU A 196 3.14 -13.75 14.38
C GLU A 196 4.02 -12.77 15.18
N ARG A 197 5.33 -13.03 15.29
CA ARG A 197 6.27 -12.09 15.94
C ARG A 197 6.34 -10.76 15.20
N PHE A 198 6.44 -10.80 13.88
CA PHE A 198 6.51 -9.58 13.07
C PHE A 198 5.19 -8.78 13.12
N SER A 199 4.05 -9.46 13.11
CA SER A 199 2.72 -8.86 13.26
C SER A 199 2.56 -8.19 14.62
N ALA A 200 2.92 -8.89 15.70
CA ALA A 200 2.85 -8.35 17.06
C ALA A 200 3.78 -7.13 17.24
N TRP A 201 5.00 -7.19 16.70
CA TRP A 201 5.91 -6.04 16.70
C TRP A 201 5.34 -4.87 15.89
N SER A 202 4.77 -5.14 14.71
CA SER A 202 4.17 -4.12 13.84
C SER A 202 2.97 -3.46 14.48
N GLU A 203 2.14 -4.21 15.21
CA GLU A 203 1.01 -3.71 15.98
C GLU A 203 1.48 -2.82 17.13
N ALA A 204 2.48 -3.26 17.91
CA ALA A 204 3.05 -2.51 19.01
C ALA A 204 3.68 -1.17 18.58
N HIS A 205 4.25 -1.10 17.37
CA HIS A 205 4.92 0.08 16.82
C HIS A 205 4.10 0.77 15.72
N GLN A 206 2.85 0.36 15.48
CA GLN A 206 2.05 0.80 14.33
C GLN A 206 1.99 2.33 14.23
N ARG A 207 1.78 3.00 15.36
CA ARG A 207 1.67 4.46 15.43
C ARG A 207 2.96 5.15 14.99
N GLN A 208 4.10 4.66 15.46
CA GLN A 208 5.42 5.20 15.13
C GLN A 208 5.77 4.94 13.67
N ILE A 209 5.59 3.69 13.20
CA ILE A 209 5.83 3.29 11.80
C ILE A 209 5.02 4.17 10.85
N THR A 210 3.71 4.27 11.08
CA THR A 210 2.81 5.03 10.20
C THR A 210 3.12 6.51 10.21
N ALA A 211 3.41 7.09 11.39
CA ALA A 211 3.79 8.51 11.49
C ALA A 211 5.13 8.79 10.79
N SER A 212 6.17 7.97 11.03
CA SER A 212 7.47 8.12 10.38
C SER A 212 7.37 8.01 8.86
N LEU A 213 6.57 7.08 8.34
CA LEU A 213 6.30 6.97 6.91
C LEU A 213 5.57 8.20 6.38
N CYS A 214 4.53 8.67 7.09
CA CYS A 214 3.79 9.87 6.69
C CYS A 214 4.72 11.07 6.57
N PHE A 215 5.52 11.36 7.60
CA PHE A 215 6.43 12.52 7.57
C PHE A 215 7.58 12.34 6.58
N GLY A 216 8.18 11.15 6.51
CA GLY A 216 9.27 10.86 5.58
C GLY A 216 8.85 11.00 4.12
N PHE A 217 7.70 10.41 3.76
CA PHE A 217 7.18 10.54 2.39
C PHE A 217 6.55 11.91 2.12
N ALA A 218 5.97 12.58 3.11
CA ALA A 218 5.54 13.98 2.94
C ALA A 218 6.73 14.87 2.56
N LEU A 219 7.87 14.70 3.23
CA LEU A 219 9.09 15.42 2.90
C LEU A 219 9.58 15.09 1.49
N LEU A 220 9.58 13.81 1.11
CA LEU A 220 9.96 13.37 -0.23
C LEU A 220 9.04 13.95 -1.32
N LEU A 221 7.72 13.91 -1.12
CA LEU A 221 6.75 14.47 -2.06
C LEU A 221 6.85 15.99 -2.13
N ALA A 222 7.07 16.68 -1.00
CA ALA A 222 7.27 18.12 -0.98
C ALA A 222 8.55 18.51 -1.73
N TRP A 223 9.65 17.78 -1.52
CA TRP A 223 10.90 17.98 -2.24
C TRP A 223 10.74 17.76 -3.75
N SER A 224 10.02 16.71 -4.15
CA SER A 224 9.64 16.45 -5.55
C SER A 224 8.80 17.59 -6.12
N GLY A 225 7.76 18.03 -5.40
CA GLY A 225 6.88 19.11 -5.85
C GLY A 225 7.56 20.47 -5.96
N LEU A 226 8.63 20.72 -5.21
CA LEU A 226 9.43 21.93 -5.31
C LEU A 226 10.41 21.92 -6.51
N GLY A 227 10.45 20.83 -7.29
CA GLY A 227 11.35 20.70 -8.44
C GLY A 227 12.81 20.46 -8.08
N LEU A 228 13.06 19.95 -6.86
CA LEU A 228 14.42 19.67 -6.35
C LEU A 228 14.86 18.20 -6.64
N LEU A 229 14.13 17.48 -7.51
CA LEU A 229 14.28 16.07 -7.86
C LEU A 229 13.98 15.80 -9.35
#